data_AF-L7Z9J2-F1
#
_entry.id   AF-L7Z9J2-F1
#
_cell.length_a   1.000
_cell.length_b   1.000
_cell.length_c   1.000
_cell.angle_alpha   90.00
_cell.angle_beta   90.00
_cell.angle_gamma   90.00
#
_symmetry.space_group_name_H-M   'P 1'
#
loop_
_entity.id
_entity.type
_entity.pdbx_description
1 polymer ?
#
loop_
_entity_poly.entity_id
_entity_poly.type
_entity_poly.pdbx_seq_one_letter_code
_entity_poly.pdbx_strand_id
1 'polypeptide(L)'
;KCNGSLDFIKSHVAAIAAHKIPDSVDVVIAPSAVHLSTAIAANTSKQLRIAAQNVYLEGNEAWTGETSVEMLQDMGLKHVIVGHSERRRIMGETDEQSAKKAKRALEKGITVIFCVGETLDERKANRTMEVNIAQLEALGKELGGSKMLWKEVVIAYEPVWSI
;
A
#
# COMPACT_ATOMS: atom_id res chain seq x y z
N LYS A 1 8.02 5.62 -1.35
CA LYS A 1 7.99 7.08 -1.09
C LYS A 1 8.25 7.87 -2.38
N CYS A 2 8.19 9.21 -2.34
CA CYS A 2 8.37 10.10 -3.49
C CYS A 2 9.86 10.29 -3.87
N ASN A 3 10.47 9.26 -4.46
CA ASN A 3 11.88 9.28 -4.89
C ASN A 3 12.08 8.60 -6.24
N GLY A 4 13.19 8.93 -6.89
CA GLY A 4 13.69 8.30 -8.11
C GLY A 4 13.48 9.14 -9.38
N SER A 5 14.38 8.94 -10.34
CA SER A 5 14.23 9.34 -11.74
C SER A 5 13.96 8.11 -12.61
N LEU A 6 13.62 8.29 -13.90
CA LEU A 6 13.42 7.16 -14.81
C LEU A 6 14.65 6.23 -14.88
N ASP A 7 15.87 6.79 -14.92
CA ASP A 7 17.10 5.99 -14.99
C ASP A 7 17.37 5.24 -13.69
N PHE A 8 17.10 5.88 -12.54
CA PHE A 8 17.16 5.21 -11.24
C PHE A 8 16.17 4.04 -11.19
N ILE A 9 14.92 4.23 -11.62
CA ILE A 9 13.91 3.17 -11.60
C ILE A 9 14.33 2.01 -12.49
N LYS A 10 14.80 2.27 -13.72
CA LYS A 10 15.29 1.22 -14.62
C LYS A 10 16.43 0.42 -14.00
N SER A 11 17.47 1.12 -13.56
CA SER A 11 18.69 0.48 -13.02
C SER A 11 18.43 -0.26 -11.71
N HIS A 12 17.66 0.34 -10.80
CA HIS A 12 17.41 -0.24 -9.48
C HIS A 12 16.44 -1.43 -9.56
N VAL A 13 15.36 -1.33 -10.35
CA VAL A 13 14.45 -2.48 -10.56
C VAL A 13 15.19 -3.63 -11.23
N ALA A 14 16.02 -3.36 -12.24
CA ALA A 14 16.84 -4.39 -12.88
C ALA A 14 17.79 -5.08 -11.88
N ALA A 15 18.42 -4.31 -10.97
CA ALA A 15 19.28 -4.86 -9.93
C ALA A 15 18.52 -5.78 -8.95
N ILE A 16 17.31 -5.40 -8.54
CA ILE A 16 16.47 -6.25 -7.67
C ILE A 16 16.01 -7.50 -8.43
N ALA A 17 15.56 -7.34 -9.69
CA ALA A 17 15.08 -8.45 -10.51
C ALA A 17 16.16 -9.49 -10.83
N ALA A 18 17.44 -9.07 -10.88
CA ALA A 18 18.58 -9.96 -11.05
C ALA A 18 18.91 -10.77 -9.78
N HIS A 19 18.36 -10.40 -8.61
CA HIS A 19 18.56 -11.14 -7.38
C HIS A 19 17.78 -12.45 -7.38
N LYS A 20 18.36 -13.51 -6.77
CA LYS A 20 17.66 -14.79 -6.64
C LYS A 20 16.62 -14.70 -5.53
N ILE A 21 15.36 -14.53 -5.92
CA ILE A 21 14.21 -14.55 -5.01
C ILE A 21 13.64 -15.98 -4.99
N PRO A 22 13.54 -16.64 -3.83
CA PRO A 22 12.92 -17.96 -3.73
C PRO A 22 11.39 -17.86 -3.82
N ASP A 23 10.73 -18.90 -4.34
CA ASP A 23 9.25 -18.90 -4.49
C ASP A 23 8.50 -18.96 -3.16
N SER A 24 9.20 -19.19 -2.04
CA SER A 24 8.65 -19.25 -0.69
C SER A 24 8.44 -17.89 -0.03
N VAL A 25 8.85 -16.79 -0.68
CA VAL A 25 8.70 -15.43 -0.16
C VAL A 25 8.11 -14.51 -1.21
N ASP A 26 7.18 -13.65 -0.79
CA ASP A 26 6.67 -12.58 -1.64
C ASP A 26 7.57 -11.35 -1.51
N VAL A 27 8.03 -10.82 -2.65
CA VAL A 27 8.83 -9.59 -2.71
C VAL A 27 8.11 -8.56 -3.56
N VAL A 28 7.87 -7.40 -2.96
CA VAL A 28 7.09 -6.32 -3.56
C VAL A 28 7.86 -5.00 -3.42
N ILE A 29 7.90 -4.20 -4.48
CA ILE A 29 8.39 -2.83 -4.44
C ILE A 29 7.30 -1.86 -4.88
N ALA A 30 7.24 -0.69 -4.26
CA ALA A 30 6.23 0.34 -4.55
C ALA A 30 6.86 1.63 -5.09
N PRO A 31 7.12 1.76 -6.41
CA PRO A 31 7.54 3.00 -7.05
C PRO A 31 6.48 4.11 -6.93
N SER A 32 6.87 5.36 -7.17
CA SER A 32 5.91 6.47 -7.33
C SER A 32 5.00 6.21 -8.54
N ALA A 33 3.77 6.74 -8.52
CA ALA A 33 2.75 6.46 -9.55
C ALA A 33 3.24 6.72 -10.98
N VAL A 34 3.95 7.85 -11.17
CA VAL A 34 4.53 8.25 -12.47
C VAL A 34 5.62 7.29 -12.99
N HIS A 35 6.12 6.38 -12.15
CA HIS A 35 7.17 5.42 -12.47
C HIS A 35 6.69 3.98 -12.58
N LEU A 36 5.40 3.69 -12.33
CA LEU A 36 4.88 2.32 -12.31
C LEU A 36 5.09 1.61 -13.64
N SER A 37 4.75 2.23 -14.77
CA SER A 37 4.94 1.63 -16.11
C SER A 37 6.41 1.34 -16.41
N THR A 38 7.31 2.23 -16.03
CA THR A 38 8.76 2.05 -16.21
C THR A 38 9.28 0.92 -15.34
N ALA A 39 8.82 0.82 -14.08
CA ALA A 39 9.21 -0.26 -13.19
C ALA A 39 8.68 -1.62 -13.66
N ILE A 40 7.44 -1.69 -14.18
CA ILE A 40 6.90 -2.91 -14.79
C ILE A 40 7.77 -3.35 -15.96
N ALA A 41 8.11 -2.44 -16.88
CA ALA A 41 8.94 -2.75 -18.03
C ALA A 41 10.37 -3.19 -17.66
N ALA A 42 10.94 -2.64 -16.59
CA ALA A 42 12.27 -2.99 -16.11
C ALA A 42 12.32 -4.31 -15.31
N ASN A 43 11.17 -4.80 -14.84
CA ASN A 43 11.11 -6.01 -14.01
C ASN A 43 11.08 -7.28 -14.89
N THR A 44 12.22 -7.97 -14.97
CA THR A 44 12.36 -9.25 -15.66
C THR A 44 12.19 -10.47 -14.75
N SER A 45 12.00 -10.26 -13.44
CA SER A 45 11.84 -11.34 -12.46
C SER A 45 10.43 -11.92 -12.49
N LYS A 46 10.32 -13.24 -12.29
CA LYS A 46 9.03 -13.93 -12.15
C LYS A 46 8.45 -13.80 -10.74
N GLN A 47 9.29 -13.47 -9.76
CA GLN A 47 8.95 -13.41 -8.33
C GLN A 47 8.68 -11.98 -7.86
N LEU A 48 9.49 -11.01 -8.31
CA LEU A 48 9.33 -9.60 -7.92
C LEU A 48 7.99 -9.06 -8.44
N ARG A 49 7.23 -8.39 -7.57
CA ARG A 49 5.99 -7.70 -7.93
C ARG A 49 6.12 -6.19 -7.74
N ILE A 50 5.44 -5.45 -8.62
CA ILE A 50 5.30 -4.00 -8.52
C ILE A 50 3.98 -3.68 -7.82
N ALA A 51 4.01 -2.75 -6.88
CA ALA A 51 2.87 -2.22 -6.14
C ALA A 51 2.71 -0.72 -6.35
N ALA A 52 1.51 -0.21 -6.06
CA ALA A 52 1.27 1.22 -5.93
C ALA A 52 1.45 1.68 -4.47
N GLN A 53 1.80 2.95 -4.28
CA GLN A 53 1.96 3.55 -2.95
C GLN A 53 0.65 4.04 -2.33
N ASN A 54 -0.37 4.27 -3.15
CA ASN A 54 -1.69 4.75 -2.76
C ASN A 54 -2.69 4.45 -3.89
N VAL A 55 -3.97 4.40 -3.53
CA VAL A 55 -5.11 4.36 -4.45
C VAL A 55 -6.25 5.16 -3.81
N TYR A 56 -7.18 5.63 -4.63
CA TYR A 56 -8.36 6.33 -4.16
C TYR A 56 -9.50 5.35 -3.84
N LEU A 57 -10.45 5.82 -3.03
CA LEU A 57 -11.58 5.02 -2.55
C LEU A 57 -12.74 4.94 -3.54
N GLU A 58 -12.64 5.63 -4.68
CA GLU A 58 -13.68 5.66 -5.72
C GLU A 58 -13.18 5.09 -7.06
N GLY A 59 -14.11 4.88 -7.98
CA GLY A 59 -13.85 4.35 -9.32
C GLY A 59 -13.39 5.41 -10.32
N ASN A 60 -13.49 5.10 -11.62
CA ASN A 60 -13.21 6.07 -12.68
C ASN A 60 -14.30 7.13 -12.74
N GLU A 61 -13.97 8.36 -12.32
CA GLU A 61 -14.90 9.50 -12.35
C GLU A 61 -14.11 10.82 -12.20
N ALA A 62 -14.80 11.89 -11.78
CA ALA A 62 -14.25 13.24 -11.60
C ALA A 62 -13.38 13.40 -10.35
N TRP A 63 -12.32 12.60 -10.22
CA TRP A 63 -11.35 12.61 -9.11
C TRP A 63 -9.98 13.08 -9.59
N THR A 64 -9.84 14.35 -9.95
CA THR A 64 -8.61 14.91 -10.51
C THR A 64 -7.40 14.64 -9.63
N GLY A 65 -6.36 14.01 -10.20
CA GLY A 65 -5.10 13.69 -9.51
C GLY A 65 -5.10 12.36 -8.75
N GLU A 66 -6.24 11.69 -8.64
CA GLU A 66 -6.37 10.41 -7.95
C GLU A 66 -6.22 9.21 -8.90
N THR A 67 -5.83 8.06 -8.34
CA THR A 67 -5.70 6.80 -9.07
C THR A 67 -6.75 5.81 -8.58
N SER A 68 -7.55 5.26 -9.49
CA SER A 68 -8.56 4.25 -9.16
C SER A 68 -7.95 2.84 -9.04
N VAL A 69 -8.66 1.92 -8.40
CA VAL A 69 -8.27 0.50 -8.37
C VAL A 69 -8.28 -0.09 -9.78
N GLU A 70 -9.26 0.29 -10.59
CA GLU A 70 -9.42 -0.11 -11.99
C GLU A 70 -8.16 0.21 -12.83
N MET A 71 -7.58 1.40 -12.65
CA MET A 71 -6.32 1.79 -13.33
C MET A 71 -5.15 0.90 -12.91
N LEU A 72 -5.05 0.53 -11.64
CA LEU A 72 -3.98 -0.36 -11.17
C LEU A 72 -4.15 -1.77 -11.76
N GLN A 73 -5.38 -2.27 -11.85
CA GLN A 73 -5.68 -3.57 -12.44
C GLN A 73 -5.42 -3.61 -13.94
N ASP A 74 -5.76 -2.55 -14.67
CA ASP A 74 -5.47 -2.40 -16.10
C ASP A 74 -3.96 -2.51 -16.38
N MET A 75 -3.14 -1.93 -15.48
CA MET A 75 -1.68 -2.07 -15.51
C MET A 75 -1.15 -3.44 -15.02
N GLY A 76 -2.02 -4.35 -14.60
CA GLY A 76 -1.66 -5.69 -14.11
C GLY A 76 -1.14 -5.74 -12.66
N LEU A 77 -1.30 -4.67 -11.88
CA LEU A 77 -0.87 -4.66 -10.48
C LEU A 77 -1.79 -5.53 -9.61
N LYS A 78 -1.19 -6.15 -8.59
CA LYS A 78 -1.89 -6.96 -7.58
C LYS A 78 -1.67 -6.50 -6.14
N HIS A 79 -0.88 -5.46 -5.93
CA HIS A 79 -0.52 -4.98 -4.60
C HIS A 79 -0.65 -3.46 -4.52
N VAL A 80 -1.14 -2.96 -3.38
CA VAL A 80 -1.17 -1.53 -3.07
C VAL A 80 -0.94 -1.29 -1.59
N ILE A 81 -0.19 -0.24 -1.27
CA ILE A 81 -0.04 0.28 0.09
C ILE A 81 -1.22 1.20 0.39
N VAL A 82 -1.83 1.04 1.57
CA VAL A 82 -2.95 1.86 2.04
C VAL A 82 -2.71 2.29 3.48
N GLY A 83 -3.02 3.55 3.79
CA GLY A 83 -2.92 4.06 5.14
C GLY A 83 -1.49 4.23 5.66
N HIS A 84 -0.50 4.44 4.78
CA HIS A 84 0.87 4.72 5.18
C HIS A 84 0.92 5.93 6.14
N SER A 85 1.76 5.86 7.17
CA SER A 85 1.86 6.88 8.22
C SER A 85 2.03 8.31 7.70
N GLU A 86 2.84 8.54 6.67
CA GLU A 86 2.97 9.85 5.99
C GLU A 86 1.63 10.40 5.51
N ARG A 87 0.77 9.55 4.91
CA ARG A 87 -0.56 9.98 4.45
C ARG A 87 -1.48 10.31 5.61
N ARG A 88 -1.49 9.47 6.65
CA ARG A 88 -2.33 9.68 7.84
C ARG A 88 -1.94 10.94 8.61
N ARG A 89 -0.65 11.10 8.88
CA ARG A 89 -0.14 12.10 9.84
C ARG A 89 0.22 13.43 9.18
N ILE A 90 0.67 13.41 7.92
CA ILE A 90 1.11 14.62 7.21
C ILE A 90 0.03 15.10 6.23
N MET A 91 -0.63 14.17 5.52
CA MET A 91 -1.63 14.51 4.50
C MET A 91 -3.08 14.48 5.01
N GLY A 92 -3.30 14.10 6.28
CA GLY A 92 -4.62 14.10 6.90
C GLY A 92 -5.55 12.96 6.45
N GLU A 93 -5.01 11.85 5.93
CA GLU A 93 -5.82 10.68 5.60
C GLU A 93 -6.40 10.05 6.88
N THR A 94 -7.73 9.96 6.95
CA THR A 94 -8.42 9.43 8.13
C THR A 94 -8.47 7.90 8.14
N ASP A 95 -8.71 7.33 9.32
CA ASP A 95 -8.85 5.87 9.48
C ASP A 95 -9.98 5.30 8.59
N GLU A 96 -11.08 6.03 8.46
CA GLU A 96 -12.19 5.68 7.58
C GLU A 96 -11.80 5.74 6.10
N GLN A 97 -11.05 6.77 5.68
CA GLN A 97 -10.58 6.87 4.29
C GLN A 97 -9.65 5.70 3.95
N SER A 98 -8.68 5.40 4.81
CA SER A 98 -7.79 4.25 4.60
C SER A 98 -8.58 2.93 4.58
N ALA A 99 -9.56 2.76 5.46
CA ALA A 99 -10.40 1.56 5.49
C ALA A 99 -11.22 1.37 4.20
N LYS A 100 -11.85 2.44 3.70
CA LYS A 100 -12.63 2.40 2.45
C LYS A 100 -11.75 2.14 1.22
N LYS A 101 -10.57 2.75 1.15
CA LYS A 101 -9.55 2.46 0.11
C LYS A 101 -9.17 0.98 0.11
N ALA A 102 -8.86 0.45 1.28
CA ALA A 102 -8.48 -0.95 1.44
C ALA A 102 -9.60 -1.90 1.03
N LYS A 103 -10.82 -1.67 1.52
CA LYS A 103 -12.00 -2.47 1.13
C LYS A 103 -12.20 -2.51 -0.37
N ARG A 104 -12.19 -1.36 -1.05
CA ARG A 104 -12.38 -1.30 -2.51
C ARG A 104 -11.31 -2.09 -3.25
N ALA A 105 -10.05 -1.96 -2.85
CA ALA A 105 -8.94 -2.71 -3.44
C ALA A 105 -9.14 -4.23 -3.25
N LEU A 106 -9.49 -4.66 -2.04
CA LEU A 106 -9.73 -6.07 -1.70
C LEU A 106 -10.93 -6.66 -2.45
N GLU A 107 -12.04 -5.93 -2.56
CA GLU A 107 -13.25 -6.36 -3.31
C GLU A 107 -12.95 -6.59 -4.79
N LYS A 108 -11.93 -5.90 -5.32
CA LYS A 108 -11.44 -6.07 -6.69
C LYS A 108 -10.28 -7.07 -6.80
N GLY A 109 -9.88 -7.72 -5.70
CA GLY A 109 -8.86 -8.77 -5.69
C GLY A 109 -7.42 -8.25 -5.72
N ILE A 110 -7.19 -7.01 -5.28
CA ILE A 110 -5.84 -6.50 -4.99
C ILE A 110 -5.48 -6.83 -3.54
N THR A 111 -4.28 -7.36 -3.33
CA THR A 111 -3.67 -7.53 -2.02
C THR A 111 -3.28 -6.17 -1.42
N VAL A 112 -3.76 -5.88 -0.22
CA VAL A 112 -3.54 -4.59 0.44
C VAL A 112 -2.49 -4.71 1.54
N ILE A 113 -1.44 -3.89 1.44
CA ILE A 113 -0.50 -3.66 2.54
C ILE A 113 -1.09 -2.52 3.37
N PHE A 114 -1.77 -2.88 4.46
CA PHE A 114 -2.48 -1.93 5.32
C PHE A 114 -1.57 -1.48 6.47
N CYS A 115 -1.20 -0.21 6.46
CA CYS A 115 -0.29 0.33 7.46
C CYS A 115 -1.04 0.87 8.67
N VAL A 116 -0.50 0.59 9.86
CA VAL A 116 -0.94 1.09 11.16
C VAL A 116 0.25 1.54 11.99
N GLY A 117 0.07 2.54 12.85
CA GLY A 117 1.18 3.08 13.63
C GLY A 117 0.80 4.21 14.57
N GLU A 118 1.38 4.18 15.77
CA GLU A 118 1.30 5.25 16.76
C GLU A 118 2.47 6.24 16.65
N THR A 119 2.23 7.49 17.02
CA THR A 119 3.26 8.54 17.15
C THR A 119 4.08 8.39 18.43
N LEU A 120 5.18 9.14 18.55
CA LEU A 120 6.00 9.14 19.76
C LEU A 120 5.20 9.59 20.98
N ASP A 121 4.33 10.59 20.83
CA ASP A 121 3.54 11.12 21.93
C ASP A 121 2.42 10.17 22.34
N GLU A 122 1.77 9.51 21.37
CA GLU A 122 0.80 8.44 21.63
C GLU A 122 1.46 7.27 22.39
N ARG A 123 2.68 6.88 21.98
CA ARG A 123 3.45 5.87 22.68
C ARG A 123 3.83 6.29 24.10
N LYS A 124 4.34 7.52 24.28
CA LYS A 124 4.67 8.07 25.60
C LYS A 124 3.46 8.17 26.52
N ALA A 125 2.27 8.34 25.95
CA ALA A 125 1.00 8.29 26.67
C ALA A 125 0.48 6.86 26.92
N ASN A 126 1.26 5.81 26.62
CA ASN A 126 0.87 4.40 26.71
C ASN A 126 -0.34 4.01 25.84
N ARG A 127 -0.56 4.72 24.72
CA ARG A 127 -1.70 4.49 23.80
C ARG A 127 -1.34 3.69 22.55
N THR A 128 -0.20 2.98 22.54
CA THR A 128 0.22 2.17 21.38
C THR A 128 -0.87 1.20 20.93
N MET A 129 -1.41 0.39 21.84
CA MET A 129 -2.45 -0.58 21.46
C MET A 129 -3.75 0.09 21.07
N GLU A 130 -4.19 1.11 21.83
CA GLU A 130 -5.41 1.88 21.54
C GLU A 130 -5.40 2.43 20.12
N VAL A 131 -4.30 3.10 19.72
CA VAL A 131 -4.19 3.73 18.40
C VAL A 131 -4.15 2.69 17.29
N ASN A 132 -3.29 1.67 17.41
CA ASN A 132 -3.16 0.65 16.35
C ASN A 132 -4.45 -0.18 16.21
N ILE A 133 -5.12 -0.49 17.32
CA ILE A 133 -6.41 -1.21 17.29
C ILE A 133 -7.49 -0.33 16.67
N ALA A 134 -7.60 0.95 17.01
CA ALA A 134 -8.59 1.85 16.40
C ALA A 134 -8.45 1.92 14.87
N GLN A 135 -7.22 1.98 14.36
CA GLN A 135 -6.94 1.97 12.92
C GLN A 135 -7.34 0.63 12.26
N LEU A 136 -7.15 -0.51 12.94
CA LEU A 136 -7.59 -1.83 12.47
C LEU A 136 -9.11 -2.01 12.59
N GLU A 137 -9.74 -1.47 13.63
CA GLU A 137 -11.19 -1.50 13.83
C GLU A 137 -11.92 -0.73 12.73
N ALA A 138 -11.36 0.40 12.26
CA ALA A 138 -11.89 1.10 11.09
C ALA A 138 -11.92 0.20 9.85
N LEU A 139 -10.86 -0.58 9.59
CA LEU A 139 -10.85 -1.58 8.52
C LEU A 139 -11.86 -2.69 8.79
N GLY A 140 -11.93 -3.21 10.02
CA GLY A 140 -12.87 -4.26 10.38
C GLY A 140 -14.33 -3.86 10.27
N LYS A 141 -14.66 -2.59 10.51
CA LYS A 141 -16.00 -2.04 10.26
C LYS A 141 -16.37 -2.08 8.78
N GLU A 142 -15.40 -1.83 7.89
CA GLU A 142 -15.61 -1.85 6.45
C GLU A 142 -15.66 -3.26 5.87
N LEU A 143 -14.77 -4.16 6.31
CA LEU A 143 -14.69 -5.55 5.82
C LEU A 143 -15.71 -6.49 6.48
N GLY A 144 -16.17 -6.14 7.68
CA GLY A 144 -17.02 -6.99 8.51
C GLY A 144 -16.42 -8.38 8.75
N GLY A 145 -17.28 -9.40 8.77
CA GLY A 145 -16.88 -10.80 8.95
C GLY A 145 -16.36 -11.50 7.68
N SER A 146 -16.04 -10.76 6.61
CA SER A 146 -15.66 -11.35 5.32
C SER A 146 -14.25 -11.96 5.36
N LYS A 147 -14.17 -13.27 5.65
CA LYS A 147 -12.91 -14.03 5.63
C LYS A 147 -12.16 -13.93 4.31
N MET A 148 -12.89 -13.78 3.20
CA MET A 148 -12.30 -13.67 1.86
C MET A 148 -11.53 -12.36 1.67
N LEU A 149 -12.05 -11.24 2.19
CA LEU A 149 -11.35 -9.96 2.07
C LEU A 149 -10.13 -9.91 2.99
N TRP A 150 -10.24 -10.41 4.22
CA TRP A 150 -9.12 -10.46 5.17
C TRP A 150 -7.95 -11.31 4.68
N LYS A 151 -8.18 -12.29 3.80
CA LYS A 151 -7.13 -13.16 3.24
C LYS A 151 -6.04 -12.39 2.51
N GLU A 152 -6.41 -11.29 1.84
CA GLU A 152 -5.51 -10.50 1.01
C GLU A 152 -5.01 -9.22 1.72
N VAL A 153 -5.06 -9.21 3.06
CA VAL A 153 -4.54 -8.12 3.89
C VAL A 153 -3.18 -8.50 4.48
N VAL A 154 -2.18 -7.67 4.21
CA VAL A 154 -0.88 -7.70 4.89
C VAL A 154 -0.83 -6.51 5.85
N ILE A 155 -0.68 -6.77 7.16
CA ILE A 155 -0.57 -5.68 8.15
C ILE A 155 0.88 -5.23 8.25
N ALA A 156 1.12 -3.96 7.98
CA ALA A 156 2.41 -3.31 8.19
C ALA A 156 2.34 -2.43 9.46
N TYR A 157 2.96 -2.89 10.54
CA TYR A 157 3.13 -2.07 11.73
C TYR A 157 4.31 -1.09 11.54
N GLU A 158 4.00 0.20 11.54
CA GLU A 158 4.89 1.32 11.32
C GLU A 158 5.02 2.15 12.61
N PRO A 159 6.03 1.88 13.46
CA PRO A 159 6.33 2.76 14.59
C PRO A 159 6.73 4.16 14.08
N VAL A 160 5.76 5.09 14.00
CA VAL A 160 5.93 6.42 13.37
C VAL A 160 7.05 7.21 14.04
N TRP A 161 7.30 6.97 15.33
CA TRP A 161 8.39 7.56 16.09
C TRP A 161 9.80 7.11 15.65
N SER A 162 9.91 6.16 14.73
CA SER A 162 11.17 5.62 14.21
C SER A 162 11.28 5.67 12.68
N ILE A 163 10.35 6.36 12.01
CA ILE A 163 10.30 6.52 10.54
C ILE A 163 10.74 7.92 10.14
#